data_AF-A0A1B8GT60-F1
#
_entry.id   AF-A0A1B8GT60-F1
#
_cell.length_a   1.000
_cell.length_b   1.000
_cell.length_c   1.000
_cell.angle_alpha   90.00
_cell.angle_beta   90.00
_cell.angle_gamma   90.00
#
_symmetry.space_group_name_H-M   'P 1'
#
loop_
_entity.id
_entity.type
_entity.pdbx_description
1 polymer ?
#
loop_
_entity_poly.entity_id
_entity_poly.type
_entity_poly.pdbx_seq_one_letter_code
_entity_poly.pdbx_strand_id
1 'polypeptide(L)'
;MAGPNLEVFKFGMYIMFPIGIMFYYGHNLDRRFQVPDFWPKPEQTHKIPFERDEIKSELDRLRAKRLYLREQRLKREQALNQNQE
;
A
#
# COMPACT_ATOMS: atom_id res chain seq x y z
N MET A 1 -48.49 32.42 -2.63
CA MET A 1 -47.54 31.63 -3.43
C MET A 1 -46.57 32.62 -4.05
N ALA A 2 -45.27 32.52 -3.75
CA ALA A 2 -44.29 33.42 -4.32
C ALA A 2 -44.29 33.25 -5.84
N GLY A 3 -44.58 34.34 -6.56
CA GLY A 3 -44.86 34.33 -8.00
C GLY A 3 -43.66 33.93 -8.89
N PRO A 4 -43.77 34.11 -10.21
CA PRO A 4 -42.81 33.60 -11.21
C PRO A 4 -41.34 33.98 -10.96
N ASN A 5 -41.08 35.08 -10.26
CA ASN A 5 -39.72 35.48 -9.86
C ASN A 5 -39.01 34.45 -8.95
N LEU A 6 -39.76 33.72 -8.11
CA LEU A 6 -39.18 32.69 -7.25
C LEU A 6 -38.83 31.42 -8.06
N GLU A 7 -39.58 31.13 -9.11
CA GLU A 7 -39.31 30.00 -10.00
C GLU A 7 -38.04 30.23 -10.83
N VAL A 8 -37.85 31.47 -11.33
CA VAL A 8 -36.62 31.87 -12.04
C VAL A 8 -35.40 31.80 -11.11
N PHE A 9 -35.52 32.22 -9.86
CA PHE A 9 -34.43 32.10 -8.87
C PHE A 9 -34.07 30.64 -8.59
N LYS A 10 -35.07 29.78 -8.37
CA LYS A 10 -34.87 28.34 -8.15
C LYS A 10 -34.18 27.68 -9.34
N PHE A 11 -34.66 27.98 -10.56
CA PHE A 11 -34.07 27.48 -11.79
C PHE A 11 -32.61 27.93 -11.95
N GLY A 12 -32.34 29.21 -11.70
CA GLY A 12 -30.99 29.77 -11.69
C GLY A 12 -30.07 29.07 -10.69
N MET A 13 -30.52 28.85 -9.45
CA MET A 13 -29.75 28.09 -8.46
C MET A 13 -29.47 26.66 -8.91
N TYR A 14 -30.46 25.97 -9.45
CA TYR A 14 -30.30 24.57 -9.88
C TYR A 14 -29.36 24.40 -11.06
N ILE A 15 -29.16 25.43 -11.89
CA ILE A 15 -28.17 25.42 -12.96
C ILE A 15 -26.80 25.87 -12.43
N MET A 16 -26.75 26.97 -11.68
CA MET A 16 -25.49 27.56 -11.22
C MET A 16 -24.78 26.68 -10.17
N PHE A 17 -25.53 25.97 -9.33
CA PHE A 17 -24.97 25.10 -8.30
C PHE A 17 -24.13 23.94 -8.88
N PRO A 18 -24.64 23.06 -9.76
CA PRO A 18 -23.85 21.98 -10.34
C PRO A 18 -22.72 22.50 -11.24
N ILE A 19 -22.96 23.58 -12.00
CA ILE A 19 -21.91 24.19 -12.84
C ILE A 19 -20.79 24.77 -11.98
N GLY A 20 -21.11 25.45 -10.88
CA GLY A 20 -20.12 26.00 -9.95
C GLY A 20 -19.31 24.92 -9.25
N ILE A 21 -19.94 23.82 -8.83
CA ILE A 21 -19.24 22.66 -8.25
C ILE A 21 -18.32 22.02 -9.29
N MET A 22 -18.80 21.83 -10.52
CA MET A 22 -17.98 21.30 -11.62
C MET A 22 -16.83 22.23 -12.00
N PHE A 23 -17.03 23.55 -11.98
CA PHE A 23 -15.95 24.49 -12.22
C PHE A 23 -14.92 24.43 -11.08
N TYR A 24 -15.34 24.40 -9.82
CA TYR A 24 -14.40 24.42 -8.71
C TYR A 24 -13.62 23.10 -8.53
N TYR A 25 -14.31 21.96 -8.70
CA TYR A 25 -13.71 20.63 -8.49
C TYR A 25 -13.30 19.94 -9.79
N GLY A 26 -14.00 20.13 -10.91
CA GLY A 26 -13.90 19.28 -12.10
C GLY A 26 -12.60 19.40 -12.90
N HIS A 27 -11.84 20.48 -12.77
CA HIS A 27 -10.61 20.68 -13.56
C HIS A 27 -9.29 20.45 -12.79
N ASN A 28 -9.34 20.27 -11.46
CA ASN A 28 -8.15 20.18 -10.60
C ASN A 28 -8.19 18.99 -9.63
N LEU A 29 -8.88 17.91 -10.02
CA LEU A 29 -9.04 16.71 -9.18
C LEU A 29 -7.69 16.07 -8.85
N ASP A 30 -6.84 15.84 -9.85
CA ASP A 30 -5.52 15.20 -9.64
C ASP A 30 -4.68 15.96 -8.63
N ARG A 31 -4.55 17.28 -8.76
CA ARG A 31 -3.74 18.09 -7.84
C ARG A 31 -4.35 18.17 -6.43
N ARG A 32 -5.69 18.17 -6.30
CA ARG A 32 -6.36 18.28 -5.00
C ARG A 32 -6.41 16.95 -4.24
N PHE A 33 -6.50 15.83 -4.96
CA PHE A 33 -6.70 14.51 -4.38
C PHE A 33 -5.49 13.58 -4.55
N GLN A 34 -4.38 14.04 -5.14
CA GLN A 34 -3.14 13.28 -5.12
C GLN A 34 -2.69 13.05 -3.68
N VAL A 35 -2.39 11.79 -3.36
CA VAL A 35 -1.71 11.43 -2.13
C VAL A 35 -0.21 11.40 -2.45
N PRO A 36 0.59 12.38 -1.96
CA PRO A 36 2.03 12.35 -2.16
C PRO A 36 2.59 11.08 -1.50
N ASP A 37 3.56 10.44 -2.15
CA ASP A 37 4.21 9.22 -1.67
C ASP A 37 3.23 8.05 -1.38
N PHE A 38 2.14 7.93 -2.14
CA PHE A 38 1.17 6.83 -1.99
C PHE A 38 1.83 5.44 -2.10
N TRP A 39 2.79 5.29 -3.01
CA TRP A 39 3.54 4.04 -3.19
C TRP A 39 4.84 4.08 -2.38
N PRO A 40 5.22 2.98 -1.72
CA PRO A 40 6.49 2.88 -1.04
C PRO A 40 7.63 3.12 -2.04
N LYS A 41 8.64 3.88 -1.60
CA LYS A 41 9.76 4.23 -2.47
C LYS A 41 10.50 2.95 -2.89
N PRO A 42 11.14 2.91 -4.08
CA PRO A 42 11.90 1.75 -4.52
C PRO A 42 12.96 1.29 -3.52
N GLU A 43 13.49 2.23 -2.72
CA GLU A 43 14.44 1.98 -1.62
C GLU A 43 13.83 1.19 -0.45
N GLN A 44 12.52 1.33 -0.23
CA GLN A 44 11.78 0.65 0.84
C GLN A 44 11.27 -0.72 0.40
N THR A 45 11.39 -1.04 -0.89
CA THR A 45 10.97 -2.33 -1.43
C THR A 45 12.14 -3.32 -1.37
N HIS A 46 11.83 -4.58 -1.09
CA HIS A 46 12.83 -5.65 -1.13
C HIS A 46 13.45 -5.73 -2.53
N LYS A 47 14.75 -5.42 -2.65
CA LYS A 47 15.49 -5.59 -3.90
C LYS A 47 15.69 -7.08 -4.17
N ILE A 48 15.09 -7.57 -5.23
CA ILE A 48 15.29 -8.95 -5.68
C ILE A 48 16.66 -8.99 -6.38
N PRO A 49 17.54 -9.95 -6.05
CA PRO A 49 18.80 -10.12 -6.77
C PRO A 49 18.52 -10.47 -8.23
N PHE A 50 19.08 -9.71 -9.18
CA PHE A 50 18.90 -9.96 -10.62
C PHE A 50 20.11 -10.67 -11.23
N GLU A 51 21.30 -10.51 -10.64
CA GLU A 51 22.53 -11.10 -11.14
C GLU A 51 22.72 -12.54 -10.64
N ARG A 52 23.28 -13.40 -11.51
CA ARG A 52 23.43 -14.85 -11.21
C ARG A 52 24.25 -15.12 -9.97
N ASP A 53 25.29 -14.32 -9.73
CA ASP A 53 26.20 -14.53 -8.60
C ASP A 53 25.59 -14.05 -7.28
N GLU A 54 24.84 -12.94 -7.31
CA GLU A 54 24.05 -12.48 -6.16
C GLU A 54 23.00 -13.52 -5.78
N ILE A 55 22.28 -14.09 -6.76
CA ILE A 55 21.29 -15.15 -6.52
C ILE A 55 21.93 -16.37 -5.84
N LYS A 56 23.12 -16.80 -6.29
CA LYS A 56 23.83 -17.93 -5.66
C LYS A 56 24.21 -17.63 -4.22
N SER A 57 24.77 -16.46 -3.95
CA SER A 57 25.16 -16.06 -2.60
C SER A 57 23.98 -16.02 -1.63
N GLU A 58 22.84 -15.48 -2.07
CA GLU A 58 21.63 -15.41 -1.26
C GLU A 58 21.03 -16.81 -1.05
N LEU A 59 21.08 -17.68 -2.06
CA LEU A 59 20.65 -19.07 -1.96
C LEU A 59 21.49 -19.85 -0.92
N ASP A 60 22.81 -19.66 -0.93
CA ASP A 60 23.70 -20.31 0.03
C ASP A 60 23.50 -19.77 1.45
N ARG A 61 23.26 -18.46 1.60
CA ARG A 61 22.82 -17.85 2.87
C ARG A 61 21.54 -18.49 3.40
N LEU A 62 20.54 -18.67 2.54
CA LEU A 62 19.26 -19.27 2.91
C LEU A 62 19.39 -20.76 3.28
N ARG A 63 20.26 -21.51 2.58
CA ARG A 63 20.58 -22.91 2.91
C ARG A 63 21.24 -23.03 4.28
N ALA A 64 22.26 -22.21 4.56
CA ALA A 64 22.94 -22.18 5.86
C ALA A 64 21.97 -21.85 7.00
N LYS A 65 21.13 -20.82 6.81
CA LYS A 65 20.08 -20.45 7.78
C LYS A 65 19.12 -21.62 8.04
N ARG A 66 18.71 -22.34 7.00
CA ARG A 66 17.82 -23.51 7.13
C ARG A 66 18.45 -24.63 7.96
N LEU A 67 19.72 -24.97 7.68
CA LEU A 67 20.44 -26.02 8.40
C LEU A 67 20.62 -25.64 9.88
N TYR A 68 21.03 -24.41 10.16
CA TYR A 68 21.17 -23.91 11.53
C TYR A 68 19.86 -23.98 12.33
N LEU A 69 18.75 -23.53 11.75
CA LEU A 69 17.43 -23.60 12.40
C LEU A 69 16.97 -25.05 12.62
N ARG A 70 17.32 -25.97 11.72
CA ARG A 70 17.04 -27.39 11.87
C ARG A 70 17.83 -27.98 13.04
N GLU A 71 19.12 -27.71 13.12
CA GLU A 71 19.97 -28.17 14.23
C GLU A 71 19.48 -27.65 15.58
N GLN A 72 19.12 -26.36 15.67
CA GLN A 72 18.53 -25.80 16.87
C GLN A 72 17.26 -26.50 17.29
N ARG A 73 16.40 -26.88 16.32
CA ARG A 73 15.17 -27.61 16.59
C ARG A 73 15.47 -29.00 17.16
N LEU A 74 16.37 -29.75 16.51
CA LEU A 74 16.76 -31.08 16.99
C LEU A 74 17.39 -31.03 18.39
N LYS A 75 18.25 -30.05 18.67
CA LYS A 75 18.85 -29.88 20.01
C LYS A 75 17.80 -29.60 21.08
N ARG A 76 16.77 -28.78 20.77
CA ARG A 76 15.66 -28.53 21.70
C ARG A 76 14.82 -29.78 21.92
N GLU A 77 14.51 -30.54 20.87
CA GLU A 77 13.78 -31.81 20.97
C GLU A 77 14.54 -32.83 21.82
N GLN A 78 15.87 -32.95 21.62
CA GLN A 78 16.72 -33.82 22.44
C GLN A 78 16.75 -33.40 23.92
N ALA A 79 16.91 -32.10 24.20
CA ALA A 79 16.91 -31.59 25.57
C ALA A 79 15.55 -31.77 26.28
N LEU A 80 14.44 -31.67 25.54
CA LEU A 80 13.11 -31.94 26.08
C LEU A 80 12.91 -33.42 26.39
N ASN A 81 13.37 -34.32 25.51
CA ASN A 81 13.28 -35.76 25.73
C ASN A 81 14.15 -36.23 26.91
N GLN A 82 15.37 -35.66 27.09
CA GLN A 82 16.24 -35.97 28.24
C GLN A 82 15.68 -35.51 29.59
N ASN A 83 14.83 -34.49 29.62
CA ASN A 83 14.19 -34.03 30.85
C ASN A 83 12.89 -34.81 31.18
N GLN A 84 12.43 -35.69 30.29
CA GLN A 84 11.23 -36.51 30.47
C GLN A 84 11.54 -37.96 30.90
N GLU A 85 12.79 -38.38 30.80
CA GLU A 85 13.34 -39.62 31.40
C GLU A 85 13.93 -39.34 32.80
#